data_AF-A0AAV6YXH1-F1
#
_entry.id   AF-A0AAV6YXH1-F1
#
_cell.length_a   1.000
_cell.length_b   1.000
_cell.length_c   1.000
_cell.angle_alpha   90.00
_cell.angle_beta   90.00
_cell.angle_gamma   90.00
#
_symmetry.space_group_name_H-M   'P 1'
#
loop_
_entity.id
_entity.type
_entity.pdbx_description
1 polymer ?
#
loop_
_entity_poly.entity_id
_entity_poly.type
_entity_poly.pdbx_seq_one_letter_code
_entity_poly.pdbx_strand_id
1 'polypeptide(L)'
;MNVFTNNREGIVLDHRYYAGGCSPHYILGTRFRKPYNVESYLPETKGKYEFSLSEYESYSDYSRNVSKFYSQERSFSIGFKIPAVFEFGLSYSDQKFKTYKERTMKFSHKKSSFIHARSDLQVAKYKLKARGLMLHSEFFQRVKKLPAEYVYSEYRDLYQDYGTHYITEATLGG
;
A
#
# COMPACT_ATOMS: atom_id res chain seq x y z
N MET A 1 -5.94 -2.10 5.42
CA MET A 1 -5.86 -1.44 4.09
C MET A 1 -6.94 -1.99 3.19
N ASN A 2 -7.59 -1.14 2.39
CA ASN A 2 -8.64 -1.56 1.48
C ASN A 2 -8.13 -1.59 0.04
N VAL A 3 -7.95 -2.80 -0.51
CA VAL A 3 -7.41 -3.02 -1.86
C VAL A 3 -8.38 -2.60 -2.97
N PHE A 4 -9.67 -2.44 -2.67
CA PHE A 4 -10.65 -1.99 -3.66
C PHE A 4 -10.52 -0.49 -3.92
N THR A 5 -10.30 0.29 -2.86
CA THR A 5 -10.20 1.76 -2.90
C THR A 5 -8.77 2.29 -2.89
N ASN A 6 -7.78 1.43 -2.60
CA ASN A 6 -6.40 1.80 -2.28
C ASN A 6 -6.30 2.77 -1.08
N ASN A 7 -7.26 2.67 -0.14
CA ASN A 7 -7.27 3.49 1.06
C ASN A 7 -6.55 2.81 2.23
N ARG A 8 -5.88 3.65 3.03
CA ARG A 8 -5.35 3.25 4.33
C ARG A 8 -6.47 3.41 5.34
N GLU A 9 -6.89 2.29 5.91
CA GLU A 9 -7.93 2.23 6.94
C GLU A 9 -7.27 2.08 8.33
N GLY A 10 -8.07 1.74 9.34
CA GLY A 10 -7.66 1.58 10.73
C GLY A 10 -6.51 0.59 10.98
N ILE A 11 -5.90 0.74 12.15
CA ILE A 11 -4.70 -0.01 12.56
C ILE A 11 -5.12 -1.42 12.99
N VAL A 12 -4.56 -2.43 12.31
CA VAL A 12 -4.84 -3.86 12.59
C VAL A 12 -3.75 -4.53 13.42
N LEU A 13 -2.49 -4.09 13.27
CA LEU A 13 -1.32 -4.65 13.93
C LEU A 13 -0.70 -3.62 14.87
N ASP A 14 -0.27 -4.07 16.05
CA ASP A 14 0.42 -3.21 17.00
C ASP A 14 1.93 -3.15 16.72
N HIS A 15 2.36 -2.14 15.97
CA HIS A 15 3.78 -1.85 15.72
C HIS A 15 4.46 -1.05 16.83
N ARG A 16 3.79 -0.80 17.97
CA ARG A 16 4.38 -0.21 19.19
C ARG A 16 4.66 -1.25 20.27
N TYR A 17 4.15 -2.47 20.10
CA TYR A 17 4.45 -3.58 20.99
C TYR A 17 5.85 -4.17 20.75
N TYR A 18 6.61 -4.40 21.83
CA TYR A 18 7.99 -4.90 21.79
C TYR A 18 8.21 -6.24 22.53
N ALA A 19 7.18 -6.83 23.12
CA ALA A 19 7.26 -8.09 23.88
C ALA A 19 8.37 -8.13 24.95
N GLY A 20 8.63 -7.00 25.62
CA GLY A 20 9.70 -6.87 26.61
C GLY A 20 11.13 -6.85 26.03
N GLY A 21 11.30 -7.15 24.74
CA GLY A 21 12.60 -7.14 24.06
C GLY A 21 13.08 -5.73 23.68
N CYS A 22 14.40 -5.57 23.61
CA CYS A 22 15.05 -4.42 23.01
C CYS A 22 16.04 -4.89 21.95
N SER A 23 15.59 -4.92 20.69
CA SER A 23 16.47 -5.16 19.53
C SER A 23 16.86 -3.81 18.93
N PRO A 24 18.03 -3.23 19.31
CA PRO A 24 18.53 -2.03 18.66
C PRO A 24 18.85 -2.34 17.20
N HIS A 25 18.41 -1.47 16.31
CA HIS A 25 18.65 -1.58 14.88
C HIS A 25 19.24 -0.27 14.39
N TYR A 26 20.47 -0.30 13.90
CA TYR A 26 21.16 0.91 13.44
C TYR A 26 20.95 1.10 11.94
N ILE A 27 20.48 2.28 11.56
CA ILE A 27 20.31 2.67 10.15
C ILE A 27 20.96 4.03 10.00
N LEU A 28 22.00 4.12 9.15
CA LEU A 28 22.74 5.37 8.90
C LEU A 28 23.19 6.08 10.19
N GLY A 29 23.72 5.33 11.16
CA GLY A 29 24.18 5.86 12.45
C GLY A 29 23.07 6.20 13.46
N THR A 30 21.80 6.16 13.05
CA THR A 30 20.66 6.39 13.94
C THR A 30 20.19 5.07 14.57
N ARG A 31 19.98 5.09 15.89
CA ARG A 31 19.49 3.92 16.64
C ARG A 31 17.96 3.85 16.58
N PHE A 32 17.44 2.86 15.88
CA PHE A 32 16.02 2.50 15.87
C PHE A 32 15.74 1.31 16.79
N ARG A 33 14.47 1.16 17.17
CA ARG A 33 13.98 0.01 17.92
C ARG A 33 13.03 -0.79 17.05
N LYS A 34 13.38 -2.04 16.75
CA LYS A 34 12.54 -2.92 15.94
C LYS A 34 11.30 -3.38 16.72
N PRO A 35 10.07 -3.15 16.22
CA PRO A 35 8.85 -3.66 16.85
C PRO A 35 8.76 -5.19 16.82
N TYR A 36 8.00 -5.78 17.73
CA TYR A 36 7.89 -7.23 17.86
C TYR A 36 7.29 -7.91 16.61
N ASN A 37 6.34 -7.27 15.95
CA ASN A 37 5.67 -7.79 14.76
C ASN A 37 6.55 -7.81 13.50
N VAL A 38 7.60 -6.98 13.48
CA VAL A 38 8.48 -6.82 12.32
C VAL A 38 9.56 -7.88 12.33
N GLU A 39 9.62 -8.69 11.28
CA GLU A 39 10.65 -9.70 11.11
C GLU A 39 11.97 -9.04 10.72
N SER A 40 11.96 -8.31 9.60
CA SER A 40 13.13 -7.59 9.08
C SER A 40 12.76 -6.23 8.50
N TYR A 41 13.69 -5.29 8.67
CA TYR A 41 13.67 -3.97 8.05
C TYR A 41 15.07 -3.72 7.48
N LEU A 42 15.24 -3.96 6.18
CA LEU A 42 16.55 -3.89 5.54
C LEU A 42 16.64 -2.58 4.75
N PRO A 43 17.52 -1.63 5.12
CA PRO A 43 17.78 -0.48 4.26
C PRO A 43 18.48 -0.97 2.99
N GLU A 44 17.86 -0.75 1.83
CA GLU A 44 18.43 -1.04 0.52
C GLU A 44 18.46 0.28 -0.25
N THR A 45 19.62 0.91 -0.38
CA THR A 45 19.80 2.06 -1.28
C THR A 45 20.06 1.56 -2.71
N LYS A 46 19.12 0.79 -3.25
CA LYS A 46 19.13 0.37 -4.66
C LYS A 46 18.38 1.41 -5.48
N GLY A 47 19.03 2.53 -5.73
CA GLY A 47 18.55 3.55 -6.64
C GLY A 47 19.65 3.96 -7.60
N LYS A 48 19.50 3.65 -8.87
CA LYS A 48 20.08 4.51 -9.91
C LYS A 48 19.07 5.61 -10.14
N TYR A 49 19.52 6.87 -10.25
CA TYR A 49 18.67 7.98 -10.70
C TYR A 49 18.35 7.81 -12.19
N GLU A 50 17.63 6.74 -12.51
CA GLU A 50 17.22 6.37 -13.85
C GLU A 50 15.77 6.80 -14.02
N PHE A 51 15.56 7.72 -14.96
CA PHE A 51 14.23 8.17 -15.32
C PHE A 51 13.73 7.30 -16.47
N SER A 52 12.65 6.58 -16.22
CA SER A 52 11.86 6.00 -17.30
C SER A 52 11.09 7.13 -17.99
N LEU A 53 11.45 7.41 -19.24
CA LEU A 53 10.77 8.38 -20.10
C LEU A 53 9.86 7.61 -21.05
N SER A 54 8.58 7.96 -21.07
CA SER A 54 7.59 7.38 -21.95
C SER A 54 6.82 8.48 -22.67
N GLU A 55 6.73 8.36 -23.99
CA GLU A 55 6.05 9.32 -24.85
C GLU A 55 4.73 8.73 -25.33
N TYR A 56 3.68 9.56 -25.37
CA TYR A 56 2.36 9.19 -25.82
C TYR A 56 1.81 10.24 -26.77
N GLU A 57 1.26 9.79 -27.90
CA GLU A 57 0.69 10.68 -28.92
C GLU A 57 -0.70 11.19 -28.56
N SER A 58 -1.40 10.48 -27.66
CA SER A 58 -2.79 10.80 -27.28
C SER A 58 -3.02 10.67 -25.77
N TYR A 59 -4.03 11.41 -25.28
CA TYR A 59 -4.49 11.30 -23.90
C TYR A 59 -5.02 9.89 -23.58
N SER A 60 -5.69 9.24 -24.53
CA SER A 60 -6.21 7.87 -24.34
C SER A 60 -5.09 6.87 -24.08
N ASP A 61 -4.00 6.95 -24.83
CA ASP A 61 -2.85 6.05 -24.67
C ASP A 61 -2.13 6.30 -23.35
N TYR A 62 -1.96 7.58 -23.00
CA TYR A 62 -1.44 7.99 -21.71
C TYR A 62 -2.28 7.45 -20.55
N SER A 63 -3.59 7.74 -20.55
CA SER A 63 -4.51 7.34 -19.48
C SER A 63 -4.60 5.82 -19.34
N ARG A 64 -4.55 5.07 -20.45
CA ARG A 64 -4.59 3.61 -20.42
C ARG A 64 -3.32 3.04 -19.79
N ASN A 65 -2.15 3.57 -20.13
CA ASN A 65 -0.89 3.07 -19.56
C ASN A 65 -0.73 3.46 -18.09
N VAL A 66 -1.04 4.71 -17.75
CA VAL A 66 -1.02 5.18 -16.36
C VAL A 66 -2.03 4.40 -15.51
N SER A 67 -3.26 4.18 -15.99
CA SER A 67 -4.25 3.39 -15.26
C SER A 67 -3.83 1.93 -15.13
N LYS A 68 -3.32 1.29 -16.18
CA LYS A 68 -2.83 -0.10 -16.13
C LYS A 68 -1.68 -0.27 -15.14
N PHE A 69 -0.80 0.72 -15.08
CA PHE A 69 0.31 0.75 -14.13
C PHE A 69 -0.18 0.85 -12.68
N TYR A 70 -1.10 1.77 -12.37
CA TYR A 70 -1.67 1.89 -11.01
C TYR A 70 -2.66 0.78 -10.66
N SER A 71 -3.22 0.10 -11.66
CA SER A 71 -4.22 -0.96 -11.50
C SER A 71 -3.62 -2.36 -11.69
N GLN A 72 -2.31 -2.55 -11.43
CA GLN A 72 -1.63 -3.85 -11.52
C GLN A 72 -2.58 -4.98 -11.13
N GLU A 73 -2.69 -5.96 -12.03
CA GLU A 73 -3.80 -6.91 -12.11
C GLU A 73 -4.25 -7.39 -10.73
N ARG A 74 -5.42 -6.88 -10.30
CA ARG A 74 -6.11 -7.34 -9.10
C ARG A 74 -6.65 -8.75 -9.34
N SER A 75 -5.75 -9.73 -9.48
CA SER A 75 -6.10 -11.14 -9.61
C SER A 75 -6.52 -11.65 -8.23
N PHE A 76 -7.82 -11.53 -7.95
CA PHE A 76 -8.41 -12.17 -6.79
C PHE A 76 -8.66 -13.63 -7.13
N SER A 77 -7.85 -14.52 -6.57
CA SER A 77 -8.19 -15.94 -6.52
C SER A 77 -9.28 -16.18 -5.47
N ILE A 78 -10.05 -17.27 -5.62
CA ILE A 78 -11.08 -17.68 -4.65
C ILE A 78 -10.46 -17.71 -3.24
N GLY A 79 -10.95 -16.84 -2.34
CA GLY A 79 -10.43 -16.67 -0.99
C GLY A 79 -9.58 -15.42 -0.73
N PHE A 80 -9.71 -14.36 -1.54
CA PHE A 80 -9.03 -13.06 -1.37
C PHE A 80 -7.51 -13.17 -1.19
N LYS A 81 -6.86 -14.10 -1.90
CA LYS A 81 -5.40 -14.18 -1.92
C LYS A 81 -4.85 -13.38 -3.08
N ILE A 82 -3.96 -12.45 -2.75
CA ILE A 82 -3.23 -11.62 -3.69
C ILE A 82 -1.78 -12.15 -3.74
N PRO A 83 -1.38 -12.88 -4.79
CA PRO A 83 -0.07 -13.54 -4.84
C PRO A 83 1.08 -12.63 -5.30
N ALA A 84 0.79 -11.43 -5.81
CA ALA A 84 1.79 -10.56 -6.44
C ALA A 84 2.19 -9.36 -5.56
N VAL A 85 3.30 -8.72 -5.92
CA VAL A 85 3.75 -7.41 -5.39
C VAL A 85 2.84 -6.33 -5.97
N PHE A 86 2.28 -5.46 -5.13
CA PHE A 86 1.43 -4.34 -5.55
C PHE A 86 2.06 -3.02 -5.14
N GLU A 87 1.99 -2.03 -6.02
CA GLU A 87 2.47 -0.69 -5.73
C GLU A 87 1.37 0.14 -5.05
N PHE A 88 1.66 0.59 -3.82
CA PHE A 88 0.74 1.39 -3.03
C PHE A 88 1.28 2.81 -2.85
N GLY A 89 0.97 3.69 -3.80
CA GLY A 89 1.41 5.10 -3.78
C GLY A 89 0.28 6.13 -3.82
N LEU A 90 -0.82 5.84 -4.53
CA LEU A 90 -1.90 6.79 -4.75
C LEU A 90 -3.26 6.15 -4.41
N SER A 91 -3.94 6.70 -3.41
CA SER A 91 -5.33 6.39 -3.15
C SER A 91 -6.18 7.00 -4.26
N TYR A 92 -7.17 6.26 -4.78
CA TYR A 92 -8.17 6.82 -5.71
C TYR A 92 -8.98 7.96 -5.08
N SER A 93 -9.05 7.99 -3.75
CA SER A 93 -9.74 9.04 -2.99
C SER A 93 -8.84 10.24 -2.66
N ASP A 94 -7.53 10.15 -2.94
CA ASP A 94 -6.59 11.26 -2.73
C ASP A 94 -6.97 12.46 -3.60
N GLN A 95 -7.14 13.61 -2.96
CA GLN A 95 -7.44 14.89 -3.62
C GLN A 95 -6.36 15.24 -4.65
N LYS A 96 -5.09 14.88 -4.40
CA LYS A 96 -4.00 15.10 -5.35
C LYS A 96 -4.20 14.31 -6.63
N PHE A 97 -4.61 13.05 -6.54
CA PHE A 97 -4.88 12.20 -7.70
C PHE A 97 -6.10 12.71 -8.47
N LYS A 98 -7.17 13.12 -7.78
CA LYS A 98 -8.35 13.74 -8.41
C LYS A 98 -7.98 15.00 -9.18
N THR A 99 -7.26 15.93 -8.55
CA THR A 99 -6.79 17.16 -9.20
C THR A 99 -5.86 16.87 -10.38
N TYR A 100 -4.96 15.89 -10.26
CA TYR A 100 -4.10 15.47 -11.36
C TYR A 100 -4.92 14.94 -12.54
N LYS A 101 -5.89 14.04 -12.29
CA LYS A 101 -6.79 13.51 -13.31
C LYS A 101 -7.64 14.61 -13.96
N GLU A 102 -8.18 15.53 -13.19
CA GLU A 102 -8.96 16.67 -13.72
C GLU A 102 -8.12 17.57 -14.62
N ARG A 103 -6.85 17.81 -14.25
CA ARG A 103 -5.92 18.60 -15.07
C ARG A 103 -5.56 17.90 -16.37
N THR A 104 -5.29 16.60 -16.34
CA THR A 104 -4.93 15.83 -17.53
C THR A 104 -6.12 15.57 -18.45
N MET A 105 -7.33 15.34 -17.90
CA MET A 105 -8.57 15.15 -18.68
C MET A 105 -8.91 16.36 -19.58
N LYS A 106 -8.52 17.59 -19.22
CA LYS A 106 -8.74 18.79 -20.06
C LYS A 106 -8.08 18.71 -21.44
N PHE A 107 -7.07 17.86 -21.57
CA PHE A 107 -6.34 17.66 -22.82
C PHE A 107 -6.94 16.54 -23.68
N SER A 108 -7.98 15.84 -23.21
CA SER A 108 -8.62 14.73 -23.95
C SER A 108 -9.20 15.14 -25.30
N HIS A 109 -9.62 16.39 -25.48
CA HIS A 109 -10.22 16.90 -26.72
C HIS A 109 -9.22 17.68 -27.60
N LYS A 110 -7.93 17.74 -27.21
CA LYS A 110 -6.89 18.48 -27.93
C LYS A 110 -5.88 17.50 -28.52
N LYS A 111 -5.38 17.77 -29.73
CA LYS A 111 -4.18 17.09 -30.25
C LYS A 111 -3.00 17.52 -29.38
N SER A 112 -2.62 16.66 -28.43
CA SER A 112 -1.56 16.93 -27.45
C SER A 112 -0.75 15.65 -27.26
N SER A 113 0.57 15.80 -27.30
CA SER A 113 1.51 14.75 -26.92
C SER A 113 1.80 14.84 -25.42
N PHE A 114 2.06 13.69 -24.81
CA PHE A 114 2.38 13.57 -23.39
C PHE A 114 3.74 12.93 -23.24
N ILE A 115 4.57 13.51 -22.37
CA ILE A 115 5.81 12.89 -21.91
C ILE A 115 5.60 12.57 -20.43
N HIS A 116 5.83 11.32 -20.06
CA HIS A 116 5.72 10.83 -18.71
C HIS A 116 7.10 10.36 -18.24
N ALA A 117 7.66 11.11 -17.30
CA ALA A 117 8.92 10.83 -16.63
C ALA A 117 8.64 10.26 -15.25
N ARG A 118 9.23 9.11 -14.93
CA ARG A 118 9.09 8.45 -13.64
C ARG A 118 10.43 7.88 -13.18
N SER A 119 10.74 8.07 -11.90
CA SER A 119 11.87 7.45 -11.22
C SER A 119 11.36 6.83 -9.93
N ASP A 120 11.83 5.62 -9.62
CA ASP A 120 11.43 4.88 -8.43
C ASP A 120 12.67 4.60 -7.58
N LEU A 121 12.70 5.13 -6.36
CA LEU A 121 13.79 4.90 -5.42
C LEU A 121 13.36 3.92 -4.34
N GLN A 122 13.97 2.73 -4.33
CA GLN A 122 13.83 1.80 -3.21
C GLN A 122 14.77 2.25 -2.08
N VAL A 123 14.22 2.39 -0.87
CA VAL A 123 14.94 2.83 0.33
C VAL A 123 15.07 1.70 1.34
N ALA A 124 14.02 0.90 1.52
CA ALA A 124 14.04 -0.20 2.46
C ALA A 124 13.07 -1.32 2.07
N LYS A 125 13.35 -2.52 2.56
CA LYS A 125 12.42 -3.65 2.49
C LYS A 125 11.92 -3.99 3.88
N TYR A 126 10.61 -4.11 3.97
CA TYR A 126 9.87 -4.45 5.17
C TYR A 126 9.31 -5.87 5.05
N LYS A 127 9.47 -6.65 6.10
CA LYS A 127 8.85 -7.97 6.24
C LYS A 127 8.23 -8.16 7.61
N LEU A 128 7.00 -8.63 7.63
CA LEU A 128 6.24 -8.99 8.81
C LEU A 128 6.51 -10.45 9.18
N LYS A 129 6.51 -10.77 10.49
CA LYS A 129 6.63 -12.15 10.97
C LYS A 129 5.50 -13.03 10.42
N ALA A 130 5.83 -14.28 10.10
CA ALA A 130 4.87 -15.23 9.56
C ALA A 130 3.75 -15.62 10.55
N ARG A 131 4.04 -15.66 11.86
CA ARG A 131 3.11 -16.10 12.91
C ARG A 131 3.38 -15.39 14.24
N GLY A 132 2.42 -15.47 15.16
CA GLY A 132 2.53 -14.91 16.52
C GLY A 132 2.54 -13.39 16.51
N LEU A 133 1.69 -12.78 15.69
CA LEU A 133 1.55 -11.33 15.57
C LEU A 133 0.71 -10.76 16.71
N MET A 134 1.09 -9.58 17.19
CA MET A 134 0.33 -8.79 18.14
C MET A 134 -0.66 -7.90 17.39
N LEU A 135 -1.95 -8.17 17.57
CA LEU A 135 -3.02 -7.34 17.02
C LEU A 135 -3.14 -6.03 17.80
N HIS A 136 -3.60 -5.00 17.11
CA HIS A 136 -3.97 -3.76 17.79
C HIS A 136 -5.14 -4.01 18.75
N SER A 137 -5.13 -3.35 19.93
CA SER A 137 -6.12 -3.58 20.98
C SER A 137 -7.55 -3.32 20.51
N GLU A 138 -7.77 -2.23 19.76
CA GLU A 138 -9.08 -1.85 19.22
C GLU A 138 -9.59 -2.88 18.20
N PHE A 139 -8.72 -3.32 17.28
CA PHE A 139 -9.07 -4.34 16.29
C PHE A 139 -9.43 -5.66 16.97
N PHE A 140 -8.62 -6.07 17.96
CA PHE A 140 -8.88 -7.29 18.74
C PHE A 140 -10.22 -7.24 19.48
N GLN A 141 -10.56 -6.09 20.08
CA GLN A 141 -11.86 -5.89 20.72
C GLN A 141 -13.01 -5.92 19.71
N ARG A 142 -12.84 -5.31 18.53
CA ARG A 142 -13.87 -5.31 17.48
C ARG A 142 -14.14 -6.73 16.98
N VAL A 143 -13.10 -7.51 16.74
CA VAL A 143 -13.22 -8.92 16.30
C VAL A 143 -13.92 -9.77 17.37
N LYS A 144 -13.61 -9.56 18.65
CA LYS A 144 -14.29 -10.26 19.76
C LYS A 144 -15.79 -9.95 19.88
N LYS A 145 -16.22 -8.78 19.42
CA LYS A 145 -17.63 -8.36 19.43
C LYS A 145 -18.44 -8.90 18.25
N LEU A 146 -17.79 -9.53 17.27
CA LEU A 146 -18.51 -10.07 16.12
C LEU A 146 -19.38 -11.26 16.55
N PRO A 147 -20.63 -11.34 16.06
CA PRO A 147 -21.50 -12.49 16.31
C PRO A 147 -20.90 -13.76 15.68
N ALA A 148 -21.19 -14.91 16.29
CA ALA A 148 -20.80 -16.21 15.73
C ALA A 148 -21.62 -16.55 14.47
N GLU A 149 -22.86 -16.06 14.41
CA GLU A 149 -23.71 -16.15 13.22
C GLU A 149 -23.30 -15.13 12.17
N TYR A 150 -23.47 -15.48 10.90
CA TYR A 150 -23.12 -14.59 9.79
C TYR A 150 -24.09 -13.40 9.73
N VAL A 151 -23.62 -12.23 10.15
CA VAL A 151 -24.37 -10.96 10.05
C VAL A 151 -23.60 -9.99 9.15
N TYR A 152 -24.05 -9.84 7.91
CA TYR A 152 -23.33 -9.08 6.87
C TYR A 152 -22.95 -7.65 7.31
N SER A 153 -23.83 -6.93 8.02
CA SER A 153 -23.55 -5.56 8.45
C SER A 153 -22.33 -5.46 9.36
N GLU A 154 -22.20 -6.37 10.33
CA GLU A 154 -21.06 -6.38 11.26
C GLU A 154 -19.72 -6.62 10.55
N TYR A 155 -19.70 -7.55 9.59
CA TYR A 155 -18.51 -7.81 8.78
C TYR A 155 -18.21 -6.68 7.81
N ARG A 156 -19.23 -6.09 7.20
CA ARG A 156 -19.07 -4.94 6.30
C ARG A 156 -18.44 -3.77 7.04
N ASP A 157 -18.94 -3.45 8.23
CA ASP A 157 -18.45 -2.34 9.03
C ASP A 157 -17.01 -2.61 9.49
N LEU A 158 -16.66 -3.85 9.86
CA LEU A 158 -15.27 -4.26 10.12
C LEU A 158 -14.33 -3.99 8.92
N TYR A 159 -14.76 -4.33 7.70
CA TYR A 159 -13.95 -4.09 6.50
C TYR A 159 -13.87 -2.61 6.12
N GLN A 160 -14.88 -1.81 6.44
CA GLN A 160 -14.84 -0.36 6.27
C GLN A 160 -13.84 0.26 7.24
N ASP A 161 -13.86 -0.16 8.51
CA ASP A 161 -13.03 0.41 9.56
C ASP A 161 -11.55 0.02 9.45
N TYR A 162 -11.25 -1.25 9.10
CA TYR A 162 -9.89 -1.81 9.15
C TYR A 162 -9.34 -2.23 7.77
N GLY A 163 -10.19 -2.21 6.75
CA GLY A 163 -9.86 -2.64 5.41
C GLY A 163 -9.94 -4.16 5.23
N THR A 164 -9.60 -4.61 4.04
CA THR A 164 -9.74 -6.00 3.61
C THR A 164 -8.44 -6.79 3.70
N HIS A 165 -7.29 -6.11 3.67
CA HIS A 165 -5.96 -6.72 3.70
C HIS A 165 -5.00 -5.96 4.62
N TYR A 166 -3.95 -6.65 5.05
CA TYR A 166 -2.81 -6.09 5.79
C TYR A 166 -1.49 -6.39 5.08
N ILE A 167 -0.45 -5.64 5.42
CA ILE A 167 0.85 -5.69 4.74
C ILE A 167 1.73 -6.77 5.37
N THR A 168 2.12 -7.76 4.58
CA THR A 168 3.06 -8.83 4.97
C THR A 168 4.49 -8.50 4.52
N GLU A 169 4.66 -8.11 3.27
CA GLU A 169 5.93 -7.67 2.69
C GLU A 169 5.71 -6.35 1.94
N ALA A 170 6.66 -5.43 2.04
CA ALA A 170 6.60 -4.15 1.34
C ALA A 170 7.99 -3.62 0.99
N THR A 171 8.07 -2.99 -0.18
CA THR A 171 9.21 -2.16 -0.55
C THR A 171 8.83 -0.71 -0.24
N LEU A 172 9.63 -0.07 0.60
CA LEU A 172 9.48 1.33 0.98
C LEU A 172 10.39 2.18 0.10
N GLY A 173 9.82 3.26 -0.43
CA GLY A 173 10.47 4.09 -1.43
C GLY A 173 9.60 5.28 -1.84
N GLY A 174 9.94 5.91 -2.97
CA GLY A 174 9.18 6.99 -3.58
C GLY A 174 9.79 7.51 -4.87
#